data_AF-A0A8T3LIB1-F1
#
_entry.id   AF-A0A8T3LIB1-F1
#
_cell.length_a   1.000
_cell.length_b   1.000
_cell.length_c   1.000
_cell.angle_alpha   90.00
_cell.angle_beta   90.00
_cell.angle_gamma   90.00
#
_symmetry.space_group_name_H-M   'P 1'
#
loop_
_entity.id
_entity.type
_entity.pdbx_description
1 polymer ?
#
loop_
_entity_poly.entity_id
_entity_poly.type
_entity_poly.pdbx_seq_one_letter_code
_entity_poly.pdbx_strand_id
1 'polypeptide(L)' 'SLPRLDGFERCGESFDTVISANPQSYPGSAEALKKARTEAERFTKAVFDRIEFVRGEAA' A
#
# COMPACT_ATOMS: atom_id res chain seq x y z
N SER A 1 -10.03 -2.17 -5.96
CA SER A 1 -8.86 -2.81 -6.57
C SER A 1 -7.62 -1.99 -6.24
N LEU A 2 -6.43 -2.60 -6.23
CA LEU A 2 -5.19 -1.86 -6.05
C LEU A 2 -4.76 -1.25 -7.41
N PRO A 3 -4.54 0.07 -7.51
CA PRO A 3 -4.22 0.72 -8.77
C PRO A 3 -2.75 0.50 -9.17
N ARG A 4 -2.48 0.53 -10.47
CA ARG A 4 -1.12 0.61 -11.00
C ARG A 4 -0.58 2.03 -10.73
N LEU A 5 0.52 2.12 -9.98
CA LEU A 5 1.20 3.38 -9.64
C LEU A 5 2.71 3.16 -9.67
N ASP A 6 3.45 4.14 -10.18
CA ASP A 6 4.92 4.13 -10.25
C ASP A 6 5.58 3.85 -8.89
N GLY A 7 4.95 4.28 -7.79
CA GLY A 7 5.41 3.99 -6.43
C GLY A 7 5.49 2.50 -6.11
N PHE A 8 4.54 1.70 -6.62
CA PHE A 8 4.58 0.25 -6.47
C PHE A 8 5.66 -0.38 -7.35
N GLU A 9 5.79 0.07 -8.59
CA GLU A 9 6.77 -0.47 -9.54
C GLU A 9 8.20 -0.24 -9.03
N ARG A 10 8.52 0.98 -8.60
CA ARG A 10 9.87 1.34 -8.11
C ARG A 10 10.22 0.66 -6.79
N CYS A 11 9.29 0.57 -5.85
CA CYS A 11 9.52 -0.23 -4.64
C CYS A 11 9.74 -1.71 -5.00
N GLY A 12 9.08 -2.21 -6.05
CA GLY A 12 9.31 -3.56 -6.57
C GLY A 12 10.72 -3.78 -7.13
N GLU A 13 11.32 -2.77 -7.76
CA GLU A 13 12.70 -2.84 -8.28
C GLU A 13 13.74 -3.02 -7.17
N SER A 14 13.50 -2.45 -5.98
CA SER A 14 14.39 -2.55 -4.81
C SER A 14 13.97 -3.63 -3.80
N PHE A 15 12.91 -4.40 -4.09
CA PHE A 15 12.27 -5.33 -3.16
C PHE A 15 11.79 -4.67 -1.85
N ASP A 16 11.57 -3.36 -1.87
CA ASP A 16 10.92 -2.65 -0.79
C ASP A 16 9.40 -2.81 -0.87
N THR A 17 8.74 -2.59 0.27
CA THR A 17 7.31 -2.28 0.27
C THR A 17 7.12 -0.77 0.28
N VAL A 18 6.00 -0.27 -0.25
CA VAL A 18 5.67 1.16 -0.13
C VAL A 18 5.47 1.63 1.32
N ILE A 19 5.38 0.69 2.27
CA ILE A 19 5.29 0.94 3.71
C ILE A 19 6.69 1.08 4.33
N SER A 20 7.62 0.17 4.00
CA SER A 20 8.98 0.10 4.55
C SER A 20 9.96 1.06 3.87
N ALA A 21 9.71 1.44 2.61
CA ALA A 21 10.60 2.32 1.86
C ALA A 21 10.80 3.66 2.59
N ASN A 22 12.06 4.02 2.83
CA ASN A 22 12.43 5.30 3.41
C ASN A 22 12.28 6.42 2.35
N PRO A 23 11.45 7.44 2.58
CA PRO A 23 11.27 8.53 1.61
C PRO A 23 12.55 9.29 1.26
N GLN A 24 13.56 9.29 2.13
CA GLN A 24 14.84 9.98 1.89
C GLN A 24 15.75 9.23 0.91
N SER A 25 15.64 7.90 0.85
CA SER A 25 16.45 7.05 -0.04
C SER A 25 15.64 6.51 -1.23
N TYR A 26 14.35 6.85 -1.32
CA TYR A 26 13.49 6.42 -2.40
C TYR A 26 13.92 7.07 -3.73
N PRO A 27 14.31 6.30 -4.75
CA PRO A 27 14.79 6.83 -6.02
C PRO A 27 13.59 7.25 -6.87
N GLY A 28 12.90 8.33 -6.50
CA GLY A 28 11.72 8.83 -7.22
C GLY A 28 11.06 10.02 -6.52
N SER A 29 9.89 10.43 -7.01
CA SER A 29 9.13 11.52 -6.38
C SER A 29 8.57 11.09 -5.02
N ALA A 30 8.76 11.93 -4.00
CA ALA A 30 8.14 11.74 -2.68
C ALA A 30 6.60 11.64 -2.78
N GLU A 31 5.98 12.37 -3.70
CA GLU A 31 4.53 12.31 -3.92
C GLU A 31 4.10 10.98 -4.54
N ALA A 32 4.91 10.37 -5.40
CA ALA A 32 4.61 9.05 -5.96
C ALA A 32 4.63 7.97 -4.87
N LEU A 33 5.64 8.01 -3.99
CA LEU A 33 5.71 7.09 -2.85
C LEU A 33 4.55 7.30 -1.86
N LYS A 34 4.25 8.57 -1.53
CA LYS A 34 3.13 8.93 -0.65
C LYS A 34 1.79 8.43 -1.20
N LYS A 35 1.52 8.68 -2.49
CA LYS A 35 0.29 8.22 -3.14
C LYS A 35 0.15 6.70 -3.11
N ALA A 36 1.22 5.97 -3.43
CA ALA A 36 1.20 4.51 -3.41
C ALA A 36 1.00 3.96 -1.98
N ARG A 37 1.63 4.58 -0.97
CA ARG A 37 1.40 4.25 0.45
C ARG A 37 -0.06 4.44 0.85
N THR A 38 -0.67 5.58 0.52
CA THR A 38 -2.08 5.86 0.81
C THR A 38 -3.03 4.83 0.16
N GLU A 39 -2.78 4.43 -1.09
CA GLU A 39 -3.60 3.42 -1.75
C GLU A 39 -3.42 2.01 -1.14
N ALA A 40 -2.20 1.67 -0.69
CA ALA A 40 -1.94 0.43 0.04
C ALA A 40 -2.66 0.39 1.40
N GLU A 41 -2.63 1.49 2.15
CA GLU A 41 -3.36 1.63 3.43
C GLU A 41 -4.87 1.51 3.22
N ARG A 42 -5.41 2.19 2.21
CA ARG A 42 -6.84 2.11 1.86
C ARG A 42 -7.26 0.70 1.48
N PHE A 43 -6.47 0.02 0.65
CA PHE A 43 -6.71 -1.37 0.29
C PHE A 43 -6.68 -2.28 1.53
N THR A 44 -5.68 -2.11 2.39
CA THR A 44 -5.51 -2.92 3.61
C THR A 44 -6.69 -2.73 4.55
N LYS A 45 -7.15 -1.49 4.76
CA LYS A 45 -8.35 -1.20 5.57
C LYS A 45 -9.61 -1.86 5.00
N ALA A 46 -9.81 -1.80 3.68
CA ALA A 46 -10.97 -2.44 3.05
C ALA A 46 -10.95 -3.97 3.20
N VAL A 47 -9.77 -4.61 3.11
CA VAL A 47 -9.62 -6.04 3.36
C VAL A 47 -9.90 -6.37 4.84
N PHE A 48 -9.33 -5.59 5.76
CA PHE A 48 -9.56 -5.74 7.19
C PHE A 48 -11.05 -5.66 7.54
N ASP A 49 -11.74 -4.60 7.08
CA ASP A 49 -13.17 -4.40 7.35
C ASP A 49 -14.01 -5.56 6.83
N ARG A 50 -13.67 -6.09 5.66
CA ARG A 50 -14.37 -7.23 5.09
C ARG A 50 -14.15 -8.51 5.90
N ILE A 51 -12.93 -8.75 6.37
CA ILE A 51 -12.62 -9.92 7.21
C ILE A 51 -13.37 -9.82 8.53
N GLU A 52 -13.32 -8.67 9.20
CA GLU A 52 -14.01 -8.47 10.48
C GLU A 52 -15.53 -8.59 10.33
N PHE A 53 -16.10 -8.09 9.23
CA PHE A 53 -17.51 -8.30 8.92
C PHE A 53 -17.87 -9.80 8.84
N VAL A 54 -17.10 -10.58 8.08
CA VAL A 54 -17.34 -12.04 7.94
C VAL A 54 -17.14 -12.78 9.26
N ARG A 55 -16.15 -12.38 10.07
CA ARG A 55 -15.90 -12.98 11.39
C ARG A 55 -17.01 -12.64 12.40
N GLY A 56 -17.56 -11.43 12.33
CA GLY A 56 -18.67 -10.98 13.16
C GLY A 56 -20.01 -11.64 12.79
N GLU A 57 -20.23 -11.99 11.52
CA GLU A 57 -21.39 -12.79 11.10
C GLU A 57 -21.29 -14.26 11.51
N ALA A 58 -20.08 -14.77 11.73
CA ALA A 58 -19.81 -16.16 12.11
C ALA A 58 -19.82 -16.40 13.64
N ALA A 59 -20.05 -15.35 14.45
CA ALA A 59 -20.11 -15.39 15.91
C ALA A 59 -21.56 -15.34 16.41
#